data_AF-A0A0Q4H0G6-F1
#
_entry.id   AF-A0A0Q4H0G6-F1
#
_cell.length_a   1.000
_cell.length_b   1.000
_cell.length_c   1.000
_cell.angle_alpha   90.00
_cell.angle_beta   90.00
_cell.angle_gamma   90.00
#
_symmetry.space_group_name_H-M   'P 1'
#
loop_
_entity.id
_entity.type
_entity.pdbx_description
1 polymer ?
#
loop_
_entity_poly.entity_id
_entity_poly.type
_entity_poly.pdbx_seq_one_letter_code
_entity_poly.pdbx_strand_id
1 'polypeptide(L)'
;MSQTQQTFVNRKDGPIYVSVEPWPECFELEPGDRLTLIWDGPATGDAIEVEFINERELVVWPNGSIDGIRYLFNNEPGDDR
;
A
#
# COMPACT_ATOMS: atom_id res chain seq x y z
N MET A 1 -17.86 0.64 -8.57
CA MET A 1 -16.55 0.83 -7.93
C MET A 1 -16.27 2.32 -7.89
N SER A 2 -15.47 2.76 -6.93
CA SER A 2 -15.06 4.15 -6.77
C SER A 2 -13.54 4.18 -6.68
N GLN A 3 -12.93 5.21 -7.25
CA GLN A 3 -11.50 5.41 -7.06
C GLN A 3 -11.22 5.61 -5.58
N THR A 4 -10.44 4.68 -5.01
CA THR A 4 -10.01 4.66 -3.62
C THR A 4 -8.54 5.01 -3.56
N GLN A 5 -8.15 5.73 -2.50
CA GLN A 5 -6.77 6.06 -2.21
C GLN A 5 -6.47 5.70 -0.75
N GLN A 6 -5.38 4.98 -0.52
CA GLN A 6 -4.86 4.65 0.82
C GLN A 6 -3.38 5.00 0.91
N THR A 7 -2.98 5.68 1.98
CA THR A 7 -1.58 6.04 2.22
C THR A 7 -1.06 5.39 3.50
N PHE A 8 0.13 4.82 3.41
CA PHE A 8 0.93 4.29 4.51
C PHE A 8 2.13 5.21 4.71
N VAL A 9 2.43 5.55 5.96
CA VAL A 9 3.56 6.43 6.29
C VAL A 9 4.42 5.73 7.33
N ASN A 10 5.72 5.58 7.05
CA ASN A 10 6.64 5.07 8.04
C ASN A 10 6.95 6.16 9.08
N ARG A 11 6.41 6.01 10.28
CA ARG A 11 6.70 6.89 11.43
C ARG A 11 7.69 6.28 12.43
N LYS A 12 8.28 5.13 12.10
CA LYS A 12 9.27 4.46 12.94
C LYS A 12 10.66 5.04 12.68
N ASP A 13 11.55 4.71 13.58
CA ASP A 13 12.97 5.09 13.58
C ASP A 13 13.85 4.23 12.66
N GLY A 14 13.28 3.20 12.01
CA GLY A 14 13.95 2.38 11.01
C GLY A 14 13.02 1.98 9.87
N PRO A 15 13.56 1.29 8.83
CA PRO A 15 12.78 0.90 7.66
C PRO A 15 11.67 -0.09 8.01
N ILE A 16 10.57 0.00 7.26
CA ILE A 16 9.48 -0.97 7.27
C ILE A 16 9.22 -1.49 5.86
N TYR A 17 8.60 -2.66 5.76
CA TYR A 17 8.24 -3.32 4.52
C TYR A 17 6.72 -3.39 4.38
N VAL A 18 6.21 -3.05 3.20
CA VAL A 18 4.80 -3.15 2.85
C VAL A 18 4.64 -4.09 1.65
N SER A 19 3.99 -5.22 1.85
CA SER A 19 3.67 -6.20 0.80
C SER A 19 2.22 -6.02 0.34
N VAL A 20 2.00 -5.87 -0.97
CA VAL A 20 0.67 -5.62 -1.56
C VAL A 20 0.17 -6.85 -2.30
N GLU A 21 -0.63 -7.67 -1.62
CA GLU A 21 -1.18 -8.89 -2.16
C GLU A 21 -2.46 -8.63 -3.00
N PRO A 22 -2.73 -9.42 -4.07
CA PRO A 22 -2.07 -10.67 -4.44
C PRO A 22 -0.80 -10.54 -5.29
N TRP A 23 -0.27 -9.33 -5.50
CA TRP A 23 0.97 -9.15 -6.27
C TRP A 23 2.19 -9.38 -5.38
N PRO A 24 3.30 -9.87 -5.94
CA PRO A 24 4.56 -10.02 -5.20
C PRO A 24 5.27 -8.68 -4.93
N GLU A 25 4.58 -7.54 -5.03
CA GLU A 25 5.18 -6.22 -4.87
C GLU A 25 5.43 -5.92 -3.39
N CYS A 26 6.68 -5.59 -3.09
CA CYS A 26 7.14 -5.30 -1.74
C CYS A 26 7.87 -3.96 -1.75
N PHE A 27 7.38 -3.03 -0.94
CA PHE A 27 7.93 -1.68 -0.84
C PHE A 27 8.66 -1.52 0.49
N GLU A 28 9.92 -1.12 0.43
CA GLU A 28 10.67 -0.67 1.61
C GLU A 28 10.41 0.84 1.81
N LEU A 29 10.03 1.23 3.03
CA LEU A 29 9.82 2.63 3.41
C LEU A 29 10.83 3.03 4.47
N GLU A 30 11.69 4.00 4.17
CA GLU A 30 12.58 4.61 5.16
C GLU A 30 11.79 5.50 6.13
N PRO A 31 12.35 5.87 7.29
CA PRO A 31 11.72 6.81 8.21
C PRO A 31 11.27 8.11 7.52
N GLY A 32 9.96 8.36 7.53
CA GLY A 32 9.33 9.52 6.89
C GLY A 32 8.79 9.28 5.47
N ASP A 33 9.16 8.17 4.84
CA ASP A 33 8.62 7.79 3.54
C ASP A 33 7.14 7.42 3.62
N ARG A 34 6.47 7.53 2.47
CA ARG A 34 5.08 7.13 2.31
C ARG A 34 4.86 6.35 1.02
N LEU A 35 4.00 5.35 1.12
CA LEU A 35 3.44 4.62 -0.01
C LEU A 35 1.97 4.96 -0.14
N THR A 36 1.53 5.36 -1.33
CA THR A 36 0.11 5.58 -1.63
C THR A 36 -0.36 4.63 -2.71
N LEU A 37 -1.43 3.90 -2.43
CA LEU A 37 -2.12 3.01 -3.36
C LEU A 37 -3.34 3.76 -3.90
N ILE A 38 -3.55 3.71 -5.22
CA ILE A 38 -4.74 4.25 -5.88
C ILE A 38 -5.32 3.17 -6.80
N TRP A 39 -6.55 2.72 -6.54
CA TRP A 39 -7.23 1.66 -7.30
C TRP A 39 -8.76 1.87 -7.31
N ASP A 40 -9.49 1.03 -8.03
CA ASP A 40 -10.96 1.07 -8.05
C ASP A 40 -11.54 0.11 -7.00
N GLY A 41 -11.78 0.62 -5.80
CA GLY A 41 -12.28 -0.15 -4.66
C GLY A 41 -13.82 -0.35 -4.64
N PRO A 42 -14.32 -1.20 -3.73
CA PRO A 42 -15.75 -1.34 -3.48
C PRO A 42 -16.34 -0.02 -2.96
N ALA A 43 -17.58 0.29 -3.36
CA ALA A 43 -18.27 1.52 -2.93
C ALA A 43 -18.78 1.46 -1.49
N THR A 44 -18.85 0.25 -0.90
CA THR A 44 -19.33 -0.01 0.47
C THR A 44 -18.53 -1.17 1.07
N GLY A 45 -18.33 -1.16 2.38
CA GLY A 45 -17.51 -2.15 3.08
C GLY A 45 -16.03 -1.79 3.07
N ASP A 46 -15.18 -2.74 3.43
CA ASP A 46 -13.74 -2.52 3.55
C ASP A 46 -13.08 -2.52 2.17
N ALA A 47 -12.44 -1.40 1.82
CA ALA A 47 -11.72 -1.28 0.56
C ALA A 47 -10.33 -1.92 0.62
N ILE A 48 -9.77 -2.12 1.81
CA ILE A 48 -8.45 -2.70 2.04
C ILE A 48 -8.44 -3.44 3.37
N GLU A 49 -7.81 -4.61 3.39
CA GLU A 49 -7.45 -5.32 4.61
C GLU A 49 -5.96 -5.13 4.88
N VAL A 50 -5.58 -5.01 6.16
CA VAL A 50 -4.22 -4.69 6.58
C VAL A 50 -3.85 -5.56 7.78
N GLU A 51 -2.74 -6.28 7.68
CA GLU A 51 -2.20 -7.11 8.76
C GLU A 51 -0.74 -6.75 9.05
N PHE A 52 -0.42 -6.56 10.32
CA PHE A 52 0.96 -6.41 10.76
C PHE A 52 1.52 -7.78 11.10
N ILE A 53 2.47 -8.28 10.30
CA ILE A 53 3.19 -9.54 10.61
C ILE A 53 4.07 -9.33 11.84
N ASN A 54 4.72 -8.17 11.91
CA ASN A 54 5.55 -7.76 13.04
C ASN A 54 5.62 -6.22 13.11
N GLU A 55 6.53 -5.70 13.93
CA GLU A 55 6.66 -4.26 14.11
C GLU A 55 7.23 -3.52 12.89
N ARG A 56 7.77 -4.21 11.89
CA ARG A 56 8.39 -3.63 10.68
C ARG A 56 7.81 -4.16 9.37
N GLU A 57 6.86 -5.09 9.41
CA GLU A 57 6.29 -5.72 8.22
C GLU A 57 4.76 -5.60 8.23
N LEU A 58 4.24 -5.11 7.10
CA LEU A 58 2.83 -4.89 6.84
C LEU A 58 2.44 -5.65 5.57
N VAL A 59 1.36 -6.41 5.61
CA VAL A 59 0.72 -6.96 4.42
C VAL A 59 -0.61 -6.27 4.21
N VAL A 60 -0.89 -5.91 2.97
CA VAL A 60 -2.11 -5.22 2.58
C VAL A 60 -2.79 -5.95 1.43
N TRP A 61 -4.11 -6.09 1.51
CA TRP A 61 -4.95 -6.71 0.49
C TRP A 61 -6.00 -5.70 0.04
N PRO A 62 -5.77 -4.96 -1.07
CA PRO A 62 -6.77 -4.07 -1.63
C PRO A 62 -7.91 -4.88 -2.24
N ASN A 63 -9.16 -4.51 -1.90
CA ASN A 63 -10.37 -5.10 -2.45
C ASN A 63 -10.84 -4.30 -3.68
N GLY A 64 -11.46 -4.98 -4.65
CA GLY A 64 -12.05 -4.36 -5.84
C GLY A 64 -11.29 -4.69 -7.12
N SER A 65 -11.29 -3.76 -8.08
CA SER A 65 -10.54 -3.90 -9.33
C SER A 65 -9.16 -3.32 -9.16
N ILE A 66 -8.21 -4.23 -9.05
CA ILE A 66 -6.83 -3.94 -8.66
C ILE A 66 -5.85 -4.07 -9.84
N ASP A 67 -6.29 -4.55 -11.01
CA ASP A 67 -5.46 -4.69 -12.23
C ASP A 67 -4.79 -3.39 -12.71
N GLY A 68 -5.34 -2.24 -12.31
CA GLY A 68 -4.83 -0.90 -12.64
C GLY A 68 -4.39 -0.11 -11.41
N ILE A 69 -4.04 -0.80 -10.31
CA ILE A 69 -3.53 -0.15 -9.11
C ILE A 69 -2.29 0.67 -9.45
N ARG A 70 -2.20 1.87 -8.87
CA ARG A 70 -1.07 2.77 -9.00
C ARG A 70 -0.42 2.97 -7.65
N TYR A 71 0.90 2.87 -7.63
CA TYR A 71 1.71 3.14 -6.46
C TYR A 71 2.40 4.49 -6.60
N LEU A 72 2.25 5.32 -5.58
CA LEU A 72 3.02 6.54 -5.44
C LEU A 72 3.95 6.43 -4.25
N PHE A 73 5.25 6.42 -4.53
CA PHE A 73 6.29 6.53 -3.52
C PHE A 73 6.60 8.00 -3.31
N ASN A 74 6.39 8.51 -2.09
CA ASN A 74 6.59 9.93 -1.79
C ASN A 74 5.83 10.92 -2.72
N ASN A 75 4.66 10.50 -3.20
CA ASN A 75 3.80 11.19 -4.18
C ASN A 75 4.33 11.18 -5.63
N GLU A 76 5.43 10.49 -5.90
CA GLU A 76 5.94 10.25 -7.24
C GLU A 76 5.53 8.84 -7.69
N PRO A 77 5.25 8.60 -8.98
CA PRO A 77 5.01 7.25 -9.48
C PRO A 77 6.17 6.34 -9.06
N GLY A 78 5.87 5.30 -8.27
CA GLY A 78 6.86 4.30 -7.92
C GLY A 78 7.00 3.35 -9.11
N ASP A 79 8.22 3.22 -9.65
CA ASP A 79 8.58 2.03 -10.42
C ASP A 79 8.90 0.91 -9.42
N ASP A 80 8.27 -0.24 -9.59
CA ASP A 80 8.61 -1.49 -8.90
C ASP A 80 10.09 -1.83 -9.17
N ARG A 81 10.80 -2.40 -8.20
CA ARG A 81 12.25 -2.62 -8.28
C ARG A 81 12.63 -4.09 -8.32
#